data_AF-A0A9Q3GHK0-F1
#
_entry.id   AF-A0A9Q3GHK0-F1
#
_cell.length_a   1.000
_cell.length_b   1.000
_cell.length_c   1.000
_cell.angle_alpha   90.00
_cell.angle_beta   90.00
_cell.angle_gamma   90.00
#
_symmetry.space_group_name_H-M   'P 1'
#
loop_
_entity.id
_entity.type
_entity.pdbx_description
1 polymer ?
#
loop_
_entity_poly.entity_id
_entity_poly.type
_entity_poly.pdbx_seq_one_letter_code
_entity_poly.pdbx_strand_id
1 'polypeptide(L)'
;MWEDFAISSLHPFQEDMGLPPLSFHASLKEKWDDEEETGKIETVLKVVPTAYHHYLDVFSRLEAAEYAPHSAFDNHIGLEHLLPPVAVIYYLSHHESETLPALISENVEKGFNKSTCPFC
;
A
#
# COMPACT_ATOMS: atom_id res chain seq x y z
N MET A 1 -8.40 16.14 -37.25
CA MET A 1 -8.04 17.57 -37.20
C MET A 1 -8.24 18.00 -35.75
N TRP A 2 -7.28 17.62 -34.89
CA TRP A 2 -7.29 17.83 -33.44
C TRP A 2 -5.97 18.47 -32.99
N GLU A 3 -5.26 19.08 -33.93
CA GLU A 3 -4.11 19.92 -33.65
C GLU A 3 -4.66 21.33 -33.45
N ASP A 4 -4.43 21.89 -32.25
CA ASP A 4 -4.39 23.33 -31.91
C ASP A 4 -4.88 23.67 -30.48
N PHE A 5 -4.61 22.82 -29.47
CA PHE A 5 -4.54 23.31 -28.08
C PHE A 5 -3.08 23.60 -27.71
N ALA A 6 -2.69 24.84 -28.04
CA ALA A 6 -1.40 25.42 -27.70
C ALA A 6 -1.12 25.30 -26.19
N ILE A 7 0.00 24.65 -25.87
CA ILE A 7 0.64 24.69 -24.56
C ILE A 7 1.25 26.09 -24.42
N SER A 8 0.52 27.01 -23.83
CA SER A 8 1.04 28.33 -23.45
C SER A 8 0.28 28.86 -22.25
N SER A 9 0.64 28.36 -21.07
CA SER A 9 0.74 29.14 -19.83
C SER A 9 1.06 28.20 -18.65
N LEU A 10 2.24 27.58 -18.66
CA LEU A 10 2.81 27.05 -17.42
C LEU A 10 3.35 28.24 -16.63
N HIS A 11 2.56 28.69 -15.66
CA HIS A 11 3.09 29.49 -14.55
C HIS A 11 4.17 28.66 -13.82
N PRO A 12 5.28 29.25 -13.38
CA PRO A 12 6.23 28.55 -12.52
C PRO A 12 5.48 28.12 -11.25
N PHE A 13 5.42 26.82 -11.02
CA PHE A 13 4.93 26.26 -9.77
C PHE A 13 5.87 26.71 -8.66
N GLN A 14 5.41 27.67 -7.87
CA GLN A 14 6.17 28.28 -6.80
C GLN A 14 6.25 27.26 -5.65
N GLU A 15 7.43 26.68 -5.46
CA GLU A 15 7.78 25.83 -4.32
C GLU A 15 7.81 26.69 -3.05
N ASP A 16 6.63 26.91 -2.45
CA ASP A 16 6.55 27.39 -1.06
C ASP A 16 5.32 26.80 -0.38
N MET A 17 5.40 25.50 -0.11
CA MET A 17 4.54 24.83 0.84
C MET A 17 5.48 24.20 1.86
N GLY A 18 5.78 24.97 2.92
CA GLY A 18 6.45 24.49 4.12
C GLY A 18 5.64 23.35 4.74
N LEU A 19 5.85 22.14 4.22
CA LEU A 19 5.36 20.92 4.84
C LEU A 19 6.08 20.78 6.18
N PRO A 20 5.36 20.58 7.29
CA PRO A 20 6.00 20.27 8.55
C PRO A 20 6.83 18.99 8.36
N PRO A 21 8.03 18.89 8.96
CA PRO A 21 8.81 17.67 8.89
C PRO A 21 7.94 16.55 9.47
N LEU A 22 7.71 15.51 8.67
CA LEU A 22 6.96 14.34 9.08
C LEU A 22 7.64 13.76 10.32
N SER A 23 7.06 14.02 11.51
CA SER A 23 7.54 13.50 12.79
C SER A 23 7.28 11.99 12.96
N PHE A 24 7.02 11.28 11.85
CA PHE A 24 6.82 9.84 11.79
C PHE A 24 8.06 9.05 12.25
N HIS A 25 9.25 9.65 12.21
CA HIS A 25 10.51 8.96 12.54
C HIS A 25 10.68 8.57 14.02
N ALA A 26 9.93 9.16 14.96
CA ALA A 26 10.16 8.91 16.38
C ALA A 26 9.44 7.65 16.88
N SER A 27 8.31 7.26 16.27
CA SER A 27 7.44 6.21 16.81
C SER A 27 7.74 4.80 16.27
N LEU A 28 8.48 4.67 15.18
CA LEU A 28 8.75 3.39 14.52
C LEU A 28 10.04 2.70 14.99
N LYS A 29 10.91 3.40 15.72
CA LYS A 29 12.20 2.86 16.18
C LYS A 29 12.10 1.79 17.29
N GLU A 30 10.95 1.62 17.92
CA GLU A 30 10.86 0.82 19.16
C GLU A 30 10.51 -0.67 18.94
N LYS A 31 10.35 -1.13 17.70
CA LYS A 31 9.81 -2.47 17.40
C LYS A 31 10.72 -3.43 16.64
N TRP A 32 12.02 -3.17 16.58
CA TRP A 32 12.90 -3.87 15.64
C TRP A 32 14.16 -4.39 16.33
N ASP A 33 14.21 -5.70 16.57
CA ASP A 33 15.45 -6.43 16.82
C ASP A 33 15.33 -7.87 16.26
N ASP A 34 15.07 -7.95 14.94
CA ASP A 34 15.16 -9.21 14.20
C ASP A 34 16.54 -9.30 13.52
N GLU A 35 17.45 -10.06 14.12
CA GLU A 35 18.86 -10.24 13.67
C GLU A 35 19.00 -10.77 12.22
N GLU A 36 17.94 -11.33 11.63
CA GLU A 36 17.94 -11.82 10.25
C GLU A 36 17.82 -10.70 9.20
N GLU A 37 17.17 -9.58 9.53
CA GLU A 37 16.93 -8.45 8.62
C GLU A 37 18.22 -7.63 8.40
N THR A 38 19.02 -7.46 9.46
CA THR A 38 20.25 -6.64 9.47
C THR A 38 21.31 -7.19 8.52
N GLY A 39 21.52 -8.51 8.50
CA GLY A 39 22.44 -9.17 7.57
C GLY A 39 22.05 -9.02 6.09
N LYS A 40 20.76 -8.82 5.82
CA LYS A 40 20.23 -8.61 4.46
C LYS A 40 20.46 -7.16 3.99
N ILE A 41 20.31 -6.18 4.87
CA ILE A 41 20.52 -4.76 4.54
C ILE A 41 21.97 -4.49 4.10
N GLU A 42 22.95 -5.12 4.73
CA GLU A 42 24.37 -5.00 4.34
C GLU A 42 24.65 -5.47 2.90
N THR A 43 23.90 -6.47 2.42
CA THR A 43 24.03 -6.93 1.04
C THR A 43 23.38 -5.97 0.06
N VAL A 44 22.22 -5.40 0.42
CA VAL A 44 21.49 -4.43 -0.40
C VAL A 44 22.27 -3.13 -0.56
N LEU A 45 22.94 -2.65 0.50
CA LEU A 45 23.79 -1.46 0.48
C LEU A 45 24.91 -1.52 -0.55
N LYS A 46 25.38 -2.72 -0.90
CA LYS A 46 26.45 -2.93 -1.90
C LYS A 46 25.95 -2.88 -3.33
N VAL A 47 24.66 -3.11 -3.56
CA VAL A 47 24.04 -3.21 -4.89
C VAL A 47 23.27 -1.95 -5.26
N VAL A 48 22.62 -1.33 -4.27
CA VAL A 48 21.78 -0.15 -4.47
C VAL A 48 22.65 1.12 -4.50
N PRO A 49 22.46 2.03 -5.46
CA PRO A 49 23.15 3.31 -5.47
C PRO A 49 22.93 4.11 -4.19
N THR A 50 23.98 4.82 -3.74
CA THR A 50 23.97 5.58 -2.48
C THR A 50 22.83 6.59 -2.40
N ALA A 51 22.39 7.12 -3.55
CA ALA A 51 21.27 8.05 -3.65
C ALA A 51 19.92 7.48 -3.18
N TYR A 52 19.79 6.17 -2.95
CA TYR A 52 18.57 5.52 -2.47
C TYR A 52 18.72 4.87 -1.09
N HIS A 53 19.89 5.00 -0.44
CA HIS A 53 20.13 4.36 0.85
C HIS A 53 19.20 4.88 1.96
N HIS A 54 18.67 6.10 1.82
CA HIS A 54 17.70 6.67 2.74
C HIS A 54 16.28 6.09 2.63
N TYR A 55 16.04 5.17 1.69
CA TYR A 55 14.78 4.42 1.58
C TYR A 55 14.89 3.00 2.13
N LEU A 56 16.05 2.58 2.62
CA LEU A 56 16.23 1.20 3.08
C LEU A 56 15.37 0.85 4.30
N ASP A 57 15.03 1.85 5.11
CA ASP A 57 14.12 1.73 6.24
C ASP A 57 12.65 1.61 5.81
N VAL A 58 12.28 2.10 4.61
CA VAL A 58 10.91 2.02 4.07
C VAL A 58 10.52 0.57 3.72
N PHE A 59 11.49 -0.27 3.39
CA PHE A 59 11.23 -1.65 2.97
C PHE A 59 11.28 -2.62 4.15
N SER A 60 10.34 -2.46 5.08
CA SER A 60 10.12 -3.39 6.19
C SER A 60 9.26 -4.57 5.75
N ARG A 61 9.67 -5.81 6.08
CA ARG A 61 8.73 -6.94 6.00
C ARG A 61 7.69 -6.92 7.11
N LEU A 62 8.04 -6.41 8.28
CA LEU A 62 7.14 -6.30 9.43
C LEU A 62 6.10 -5.21 9.23
N GLU A 63 6.50 -4.00 8.83
CA GLU A 63 5.53 -2.90 8.60
C GLU A 63 4.65 -3.20 7.38
N ALA A 64 5.15 -3.93 6.39
CA ALA A 64 4.35 -4.39 5.25
C ALA A 64 3.37 -5.53 5.60
N ALA A 65 3.43 -6.09 6.81
CA ALA A 65 2.53 -7.16 7.24
C ALA A 65 1.13 -6.65 7.61
N GLU A 66 0.99 -5.34 7.87
CA GLU A 66 -0.26 -4.68 8.20
C GLU A 66 -0.57 -3.57 7.19
N TYR A 67 -1.84 -3.15 7.09
CA TYR A 67 -2.18 -1.98 6.29
C TYR A 67 -1.65 -0.70 6.91
N ALA A 68 -1.20 0.22 6.05
CA ALA A 68 -0.96 1.59 6.45
C ALA A 68 -2.23 2.20 7.08
N PRO A 69 -2.09 3.12 8.04
CA PRO A 69 -3.22 3.87 8.57
C PRO A 69 -4.02 4.56 7.46
N HIS A 70 -5.34 4.63 7.64
CA HIS A 70 -6.21 5.37 6.73
C HIS A 70 -5.69 6.79 6.50
N SER A 71 -5.67 7.21 5.23
CA SER A 71 -5.12 8.48 4.79
C SER A 71 -6.16 9.30 4.04
N ALA A 72 -5.91 10.60 3.89
CA ALA A 72 -6.75 11.47 3.06
C ALA A 72 -6.74 11.09 1.56
N PHE A 73 -5.80 10.23 1.15
CA PHE A 73 -5.59 9.79 -0.23
C PHE A 73 -6.04 8.34 -0.45
N ASP A 74 -6.84 7.80 0.46
CA ASP A 74 -7.42 6.47 0.26
C ASP A 74 -8.30 6.47 -0.99
N ASN A 75 -8.30 5.32 -1.70
CA ASN A 75 -9.01 5.19 -2.96
C ASN A 75 -10.52 5.35 -2.75
N HIS A 76 -11.09 6.42 -3.28
CA HIS A 76 -12.54 6.61 -3.31
C HIS A 76 -13.14 5.98 -4.57
N ILE A 77 -14.08 5.06 -4.40
CA ILE A 77 -14.82 4.44 -5.51
C ILE A 77 -16.15 5.19 -5.64
N GLY A 78 -16.27 6.01 -6.70
CA GLY A 78 -17.53 6.64 -7.07
C GLY A 78 -18.51 5.59 -7.59
N LEU A 79 -19.67 5.46 -6.95
CA LEU A 79 -20.69 4.49 -7.36
C LEU A 79 -21.70 5.15 -8.31
N GLU A 80 -21.93 4.53 -9.46
CA GLU A 80 -23.04 4.93 -10.35
C GLU A 80 -24.38 4.41 -9.84
N HIS A 81 -24.39 3.24 -9.20
CA HIS A 81 -25.58 2.59 -8.65
C HIS A 81 -25.32 2.21 -7.18
N LEU A 82 -26.33 2.45 -6.32
CA LEU A 82 -26.21 2.21 -4.88
C LEU A 82 -26.37 0.74 -4.49
N LEU A 83 -26.93 -0.09 -5.37
CA LEU A 83 -27.15 -1.51 -5.12
C LEU A 83 -26.05 -2.34 -5.78
N PRO A 84 -25.30 -3.17 -5.02
CA PRO A 84 -24.33 -4.06 -5.61
C PRO A 84 -25.05 -5.12 -6.45
N PRO A 85 -24.47 -5.53 -7.59
CA PRO A 85 -25.01 -6.64 -8.36
C PRO A 85 -24.92 -7.93 -7.54
N VAL A 86 -26.04 -8.65 -7.43
CA VAL A 86 -26.06 -9.97 -6.80
C VAL A 86 -25.50 -10.98 -7.80
N ALA A 87 -24.26 -11.41 -7.57
CA ALA A 87 -23.59 -12.41 -8.39
C ALA A 87 -23.55 -13.76 -7.67
N VAL A 88 -23.67 -14.84 -8.45
CA VAL A 88 -23.40 -16.20 -7.95
C VAL A 88 -21.90 -16.42 -7.85
N ILE A 89 -21.47 -17.14 -6.81
CA ILE A 89 -20.08 -17.54 -6.65
C ILE A 89 -19.79 -18.66 -7.65
N TYR A 90 -18.68 -18.56 -8.39
CA TYR A 90 -18.26 -19.58 -9.33
C TYR A 90 -17.91 -20.89 -8.62
N TYR A 91 -18.11 -22.00 -9.32
CA TYR A 91 -17.64 -23.30 -8.85
C TYR A 91 -16.11 -23.31 -8.82
N LEU A 92 -15.56 -23.64 -7.66
CA LEU A 92 -14.12 -23.81 -7.48
C LEU A 92 -13.74 -25.26 -7.82
N SER A 93 -12.55 -25.44 -8.39
CA SER A 93 -11.95 -26.78 -8.50
C SER A 93 -11.60 -27.33 -7.12
N HIS A 94 -11.30 -28.63 -7.04
CA HIS A 94 -10.91 -29.27 -5.78
C HIS A 94 -9.70 -28.58 -5.14
N HIS A 95 -8.64 -28.37 -5.94
CA HIS A 95 -7.40 -27.74 -5.48
C HIS A 95 -7.63 -26.30 -4.97
N GLU A 96 -8.46 -25.52 -5.67
CA GLU A 96 -8.80 -24.16 -5.24
C GLU A 96 -9.64 -24.16 -3.97
N SER A 97 -10.57 -25.10 -3.83
CA SER A 97 -11.40 -25.25 -2.62
C SER A 97 -10.57 -25.60 -1.39
N GLU A 98 -9.45 -26.29 -1.55
CA GLU A 98 -8.52 -26.62 -0.47
C GLU A 98 -7.57 -25.44 -0.15
N THR A 99 -7.11 -24.73 -1.17
CA THR A 99 -6.03 -23.72 -1.02
C THR A 99 -6.56 -22.32 -0.68
N LEU A 100 -7.65 -21.90 -1.31
CA LEU A 100 -8.19 -20.54 -1.14
C LEU A 100 -8.61 -20.22 0.30
N PRO A 101 -9.25 -21.14 1.06
CA PRO A 101 -9.63 -20.83 2.44
C PRO A 101 -8.44 -20.46 3.32
N ALA A 102 -7.30 -21.15 3.16
CA ALA A 102 -6.09 -20.87 3.93
C ALA A 102 -5.51 -19.48 3.59
N LEU A 103 -5.48 -19.14 2.30
CA LEU A 103 -5.03 -17.81 1.86
C LEU A 103 -5.95 -16.69 2.36
N ILE A 104 -7.26 -16.92 2.30
CA ILE A 104 -8.25 -15.95 2.78
C ILE A 104 -8.14 -15.80 4.29
N SER A 105 -8.01 -16.89 5.05
CA SER A 105 -7.87 -16.82 6.51
C SER A 105 -6.60 -16.08 6.93
N GLU A 106 -5.47 -16.35 6.28
CA GLU A 106 -4.22 -15.62 6.51
C GLU A 106 -4.39 -14.11 6.30
N ASN A 107 -5.06 -13.71 5.22
CA ASN A 107 -5.30 -12.29 4.92
C ASN A 107 -6.35 -11.65 5.85
N VAL A 108 -7.30 -12.42 6.38
CA VAL A 108 -8.23 -11.95 7.42
C VAL A 108 -7.48 -11.75 8.74
N GLU A 109 -6.61 -12.67 9.13
CA GLU A 109 -5.78 -12.58 10.34
C GLU A 109 -4.83 -11.38 10.30
N LYS A 110 -4.20 -11.13 9.15
CA LYS A 110 -3.39 -9.91 8.90
C LYS A 110 -4.22 -8.62 8.85
N GLY A 111 -5.55 -8.73 8.83
CA GLY A 111 -6.46 -7.59 8.74
C GLY A 111 -6.55 -6.96 7.35
N PHE A 112 -6.08 -7.65 6.31
CA PHE A 112 -6.22 -7.20 4.93
C PHE A 112 -7.66 -7.31 4.41
N ASN A 113 -8.36 -8.36 4.84
CA ASN A 113 -9.75 -8.56 4.49
C ASN A 113 -10.63 -8.30 5.72
N LYS A 114 -11.45 -7.25 5.67
CA LYS A 114 -12.46 -6.93 6.68
C LYS A 114 -13.80 -6.69 6.00
N SER A 115 -14.80 -7.50 6.29
CA SER A 115 -16.16 -7.24 5.82
C SER A 115 -16.91 -6.42 6.85
N THR A 116 -17.32 -5.20 6.48
CA THR A 116 -18.23 -4.36 7.28
C THR A 116 -19.61 -4.26 6.63
N CYS A 117 -19.87 -5.06 5.59
CA CYS A 117 -21.14 -5.09 4.87
C CYS A 117 -22.29 -5.44 5.86
N PRO A 118 -23.24 -4.52 6.11
CA PRO A 118 -24.38 -4.79 6.99
C PRO A 118 -25.56 -5.47 6.27
N PHE A 119 -25.44 -5.63 4.94
CA PHE A 119 -26.46 -6.23 4.07
C PHE A 119 -26.04 -7.60 3.52
N CYS A 120 -24.95 -8.11 4.07
CA CYS A 120 -24.49 -9.49 4.02
C CYS A 120 -24.85 -10.08 5.40
#